data_AF-Q1IIM9-F1
#
_entry.id   AF-Q1IIM9-F1
#
_cell.length_a   1.000
_cell.length_b   1.000
_cell.length_c   1.000
_cell.angle_alpha   90.00
_cell.angle_beta   90.00
_cell.angle_gamma   90.00
#
_symmetry.space_group_name_H-M   'P 1'
#
loop_
_entity.id
_entity.type
_entity.pdbx_description
1 polymer ?
#
loop_
_entity_poly.entity_id
_entity_poly.type
_entity_poly.pdbx_seq_one_letter_code
_entity_poly.pdbx_strand_id
1 'polypeptide(L)'
;MISEADSSDPRVRLLTQMKQMQDAASARYPVPTTPEPSRDEITTWCEATPQFAKATDGCNVELDGVCAHGYPSWLIMYGLVADPNAL
;
A
#
# COMPACT_ATOMS: atom_id res chain seq x y z
N MET A 1 22.20 24.84 14.16
CA MET A 1 21.65 23.84 15.09
C MET A 1 20.17 23.77 14.80
N ILE A 2 19.72 22.78 14.01
CA ILE A 2 18.31 22.57 13.73
C ILE A 2 17.75 21.74 14.89
N SER A 3 17.03 22.40 15.78
CA SER A 3 16.42 21.81 16.96
C SER A 3 15.34 20.81 16.56
N GLU A 4 15.29 19.74 17.35
CA GLU A 4 14.46 18.56 17.24
C GLU A 4 12.99 18.93 17.02
N ALA A 5 12.34 18.31 16.04
CA ALA A 5 10.91 18.52 15.77
C ALA A 5 10.10 18.16 17.02
N ASP A 6 9.47 19.17 17.63
CA ASP A 6 8.65 18.99 18.83
C ASP A 6 7.43 18.12 18.48
N SER A 7 7.37 16.92 19.07
CA SER A 7 6.30 15.94 18.86
C SER A 7 4.91 16.45 19.27
N SER A 8 4.80 17.66 19.86
CA SER A 8 3.54 18.33 20.19
C SER A 8 2.95 19.11 19.02
N ASP A 9 3.70 19.39 17.95
CA ASP A 9 3.18 20.09 16.77
C ASP A 9 2.05 19.24 16.12
N PRO A 10 0.84 19.79 15.96
CA PRO A 10 -0.29 19.03 15.42
C PRO A 10 -0.05 18.52 13.99
N ARG A 11 0.79 19.19 13.19
CA ARG A 11 1.20 18.72 11.87
C ARG A 11 2.16 17.54 11.98
N VAL A 12 3.14 17.60 12.88
CA VAL A 12 4.07 16.48 13.12
C VAL A 12 3.31 15.26 13.65
N ARG A 13 2.32 15.46 14.53
CA ARG A 13 1.44 14.38 15.02
C ARG A 13 0.60 13.78 13.91
N LEU A 14 -0.02 14.60 13.06
CA LEU A 14 -0.82 14.12 11.93
C LEU A 14 0.05 13.31 10.95
N LEU A 15 1.23 13.82 10.59
CA LEU A 15 2.17 13.12 9.72
C LEU A 15 2.65 11.79 10.33
N THR A 16 2.91 11.78 11.64
CA THR A 16 3.28 10.55 12.37
C THR A 16 2.14 9.54 12.37
N GLN A 17 0.91 9.98 12.63
CA GLN A 17 -0.28 9.12 12.60
C GLN A 17 -0.52 8.53 11.20
N MET A 18 -0.40 9.33 10.15
CA MET A 18 -0.55 8.87 8.76
C MET A 18 0.52 7.84 8.40
N LYS A 19 1.77 8.08 8.80
CA LYS A 19 2.88 7.13 8.60
C LYS A 19 2.62 5.80 9.32
N GLN A 20 2.16 5.84 10.57
CA GLN A 20 1.82 4.64 11.33
C GLN A 20 0.69 3.81 10.69
N MET A 21 -0.30 4.46 10.07
CA MET A 21 -1.36 3.76 9.33
C MET A 21 -0.83 3.07 8.07
N GLN A 22 0.09 3.72 7.36
CA GLN A 22 0.77 3.15 6.18
C GLN A 22 1.70 1.98 6.56
N ASP A 23 2.41 2.11 7.68
CA ASP A 23 3.27 1.07 8.24
C ASP A 23 2.45 -0.14 8.72
N ALA A 24 1.26 0.08 9.29
CA ALA A 24 0.39 -0.99 9.78
C ALA A 24 -0.19 -1.86 8.66
N ALA A 25 -0.55 -1.26 7.51
CA ALA A 25 -0.95 -2.00 6.31
C ALA A 25 0.24 -2.80 5.74
N SER A 26 1.44 -2.21 5.74
CA SER A 26 2.67 -2.89 5.31
C SER A 26 3.11 -4.01 6.27
N ALA A 27 2.82 -3.91 7.56
CA ALA A 27 3.30 -4.86 8.57
C ALA A 27 2.66 -6.27 8.45
N ARG A 28 1.50 -6.39 7.79
CA ARG A 28 0.80 -7.66 7.61
C ARG A 28 1.28 -8.45 6.40
N TYR A 29 1.93 -7.77 5.47
CA TYR A 29 2.33 -8.33 4.19
C TYR A 29 3.85 -8.42 4.06
N PRO A 30 4.37 -9.37 3.26
CA PRO A 30 5.80 -9.42 2.99
C PRO A 30 6.30 -8.14 2.34
N VAL A 31 7.60 -7.85 2.51
CA VAL A 31 8.25 -6.71 1.83
C VAL A 31 8.15 -6.91 0.31
N PRO A 32 7.69 -5.90 -0.45
CA PRO A 32 7.62 -5.97 -1.91
C PRO A 32 8.95 -6.43 -2.54
N THR A 33 8.88 -7.36 -3.49
CA THR A 33 10.05 -7.85 -4.24
C THR A 33 10.11 -7.30 -5.66
N THR A 34 9.06 -6.63 -6.12
CA THR A 34 9.05 -5.88 -7.39
C THR A 34 9.13 -4.38 -7.15
N PRO A 35 9.63 -3.61 -8.13
CA PRO A 35 9.55 -2.15 -8.10
C PRO A 35 8.11 -1.66 -7.96
N GLU A 36 7.97 -0.48 -7.36
CA GLU A 36 6.72 0.27 -7.31
C GLU A 36 6.23 0.58 -8.73
N PRO A 37 4.95 0.32 -9.05
CA PRO A 37 4.36 0.62 -10.35
C PRO A 37 4.24 2.12 -10.56
N SER A 38 4.21 2.52 -11.83
CA SER A 38 3.92 3.90 -12.20
C SER A 38 2.49 4.29 -11.86
N ARG A 39 2.24 5.60 -11.72
CA ARG A 39 0.88 6.14 -11.56
C ARG A 39 -0.06 5.71 -12.69
N ASP A 40 0.44 5.61 -13.91
CA ASP A 40 -0.35 5.23 -15.08
C ASP A 40 -0.76 3.75 -15.00
N GLU A 41 0.12 2.87 -14.52
CA GLU A 41 -0.21 1.47 -14.24
C GLU A 41 -1.27 1.34 -13.14
N ILE A 42 -1.13 2.08 -12.03
CA ILE A 42 -2.14 2.12 -10.96
C ILE A 42 -3.49 2.62 -11.48
N THR A 43 -3.49 3.71 -12.25
CA THR A 43 -4.71 4.29 -12.82
C THR A 43 -5.40 3.28 -13.73
N THR A 44 -4.63 2.58 -14.56
CA THR A 44 -5.14 1.51 -15.42
C THR A 44 -5.85 0.42 -14.62
N TRP A 45 -5.28 -0.03 -13.48
CA TRP A 45 -5.92 -1.03 -12.63
C TRP A 45 -7.18 -0.51 -11.92
N CYS A 46 -7.22 0.78 -11.54
CA CYS A 46 -8.38 1.39 -10.91
C CYS A 46 -9.55 1.64 -11.87
N GLU A 47 -9.30 1.89 -13.15
CA GLU A 47 -10.34 2.19 -14.16
C GLU A 47 -11.13 0.96 -14.64
N ALA A 48 -11.01 -0.18 -13.93
CA ALA A 48 -11.73 -1.43 -14.16
C ALA A 48 -11.58 -2.05 -15.57
N THR A 49 -10.63 -1.58 -16.37
CA THR A 49 -10.34 -2.13 -17.70
C THR A 49 -9.57 -3.46 -17.62
N PRO A 50 -8.61 -3.66 -16.70
CA PRO A 50 -8.08 -4.98 -16.40
C PRO A 50 -8.87 -5.63 -15.25
N GLN A 51 -9.13 -6.92 -15.39
CA GLN A 51 -9.72 -7.74 -14.33
C GLN A 51 -8.70 -8.15 -13.26
N PHE A 52 -7.44 -7.74 -13.39
CA PHE A 52 -6.35 -8.13 -12.50
C PHE A 52 -5.36 -6.98 -12.29
N ALA A 53 -4.70 -6.99 -11.13
CA ALA A 53 -3.60 -6.10 -10.79
C ALA A 53 -2.34 -6.92 -10.52
N LYS A 54 -1.19 -6.24 -10.48
CA LYS A 54 0.06 -6.86 -10.01
C LYS A 54 0.10 -6.91 -8.49
N ALA A 55 0.48 -8.06 -7.95
CA ALA A 55 0.92 -8.18 -6.58
C ALA A 55 2.31 -7.58 -6.39
N THR A 56 2.70 -7.32 -5.15
CA THR A 56 4.00 -6.75 -4.78
C THR A 56 5.19 -7.70 -5.02
N ASP A 57 4.91 -8.95 -5.43
CA ASP A 57 5.88 -9.92 -5.96
C ASP A 57 5.83 -10.10 -7.48
N GLY A 58 4.93 -9.40 -8.17
CA GLY A 58 4.74 -9.46 -9.62
C GLY A 58 3.73 -10.50 -10.13
N CYS A 59 3.11 -11.28 -9.23
CA CYS A 59 2.00 -12.17 -9.59
C CYS A 59 0.80 -11.37 -10.13
N ASN A 60 -0.03 -11.99 -10.97
CA ASN A 60 -1.34 -11.45 -11.31
C ASN A 60 -2.35 -11.94 -10.27
N VAL A 61 -3.10 -11.01 -9.69
CA VAL A 61 -4.16 -11.27 -8.71
C VAL A 61 -5.38 -10.45 -9.07
N GLU A 62 -6.53 -10.80 -8.51
CA GLU A 62 -7.70 -9.91 -8.50
C GLU A 62 -7.32 -8.54 -7.92
N LEU A 63 -8.11 -7.50 -8.20
CA LEU A 63 -7.79 -6.12 -7.78
C LEU A 63 -7.63 -6.00 -6.25
N ASP A 64 -8.44 -6.73 -5.49
CA ASP A 64 -8.41 -6.90 -4.04
C ASP A 64 -7.78 -8.25 -3.62
N GLY A 65 -6.98 -8.85 -4.50
CA GLY A 65 -6.42 -10.18 -4.31
C GLY A 65 -5.07 -10.20 -3.58
N VAL A 66 -4.79 -11.33 -2.94
CA VAL A 66 -3.49 -11.70 -2.39
C VAL A 66 -3.03 -12.98 -3.08
N CYS A 67 -1.78 -13.03 -3.54
CA CYS A 67 -1.27 -14.21 -4.25
C CYS A 67 -1.00 -15.38 -3.28
N ALA A 68 -0.79 -16.59 -3.82
CA ALA A 68 -0.51 -17.77 -3.01
C ALA A 68 0.80 -17.67 -2.18
N HIS A 69 1.73 -16.78 -2.54
CA HIS A 69 2.94 -16.49 -1.76
C HIS A 69 2.69 -15.50 -0.60
N GLY A 70 1.46 -14.96 -0.48
CA GLY A 70 1.08 -14.03 0.58
C GLY A 70 1.31 -12.55 0.25
N TYR A 71 1.62 -12.20 -1.00
CA TYR A 71 1.83 -10.81 -1.42
C TYR A 71 0.52 -10.18 -1.90
N PRO A 72 0.15 -8.99 -1.40
CA PRO A 72 -1.08 -8.32 -1.78
C PRO A 72 -0.94 -7.67 -3.16
N SER A 73 -2.07 -7.35 -3.80
CA SER A 73 -2.10 -6.40 -4.90
C SER A 73 -1.49 -5.06 -4.48
N TRP A 74 -0.87 -4.35 -5.42
CA TRP A 74 -0.42 -2.98 -5.17
C TRP A 74 -1.57 -2.05 -4.76
N LEU A 75 -2.81 -2.35 -5.18
CA LEU A 75 -3.98 -1.55 -4.80
C LEU A 75 -4.32 -1.70 -3.31
N ILE A 76 -4.20 -2.90 -2.75
CA ILE A 76 -4.32 -3.12 -1.30
C ILE A 76 -3.18 -2.42 -0.57
N MET A 77 -1.94 -2.55 -1.07
CA MET A 77 -0.75 -1.93 -0.47
C MET A 77 -0.88 -0.40 -0.37
N TYR A 78 -1.50 0.24 -1.37
CA TYR A 78 -1.79 1.68 -1.36
C TYR A 78 -3.10 2.06 -0.64
N GLY A 79 -3.88 1.09 -0.16
CA GLY A 79 -5.18 1.33 0.46
C GLY A 79 -6.23 1.90 -0.50
N LEU A 80 -6.10 1.62 -1.80
CA LEU A 80 -7.04 2.06 -2.83
C LEU A 80 -8.26 1.13 -2.95
N VAL A 81 -8.11 -0.12 -2.50
CA VAL A 81 -9.19 -1.11 -2.37
C VAL A 81 -9.17 -1.69 -0.96
N ALA A 82 -10.30 -2.30 -0.56
CA ALA A 82 -10.38 -2.95 0.74
C ALA A 82 -9.44 -4.16 0.80
N ASP A 83 -8.73 -4.30 1.92
CA ASP A 83 -7.96 -5.50 2.23
C ASP A 83 -8.94 -6.60 2.70
N PRO A 84 -9.09 -7.73 1.99
CA PRO A 84 -9.98 -8.81 2.41
C PRO A 84 -9.54 -9.48 3.71
N ASN A 85 -8.30 -9.25 4.15
CA ASN A 85 -7.76 -9.77 5.41
C ASN A 85 -7.76 -8.73 6.54
N ALA A 86 -8.30 -7.53 6.32
CA ALA A 86 -8.51 -6.55 7.37
C ALA A 86 -9.79 -6.87 8.16
N LEU A 87 -9.61 -7.36 9.40
CA LEU A 87 -10.67 -7.50 10.41
C LEU A 87 -11.08 -6.15 11.01
#